data_AF-A0A179IFQ6-F1
#
_entry.id   AF-A0A179IFQ6-F1
#
_cell.length_a   1.000
_cell.length_b   1.000
_cell.length_c   1.000
_cell.angle_alpha   90.00
_cell.angle_beta   90.00
_cell.angle_gamma   90.00
#
_symmetry.space_group_name_H-M   'P 1'
#
loop_
_entity.id
_entity.type
_entity.pdbx_description
1 polymer ?
#
loop_
_entity_poly.entity_id
_entity_poly.type
_entity_poly.pdbx_seq_one_letter_code
_entity_poly.pdbx_strand_id
1 'polypeptide(L)'
;PLAILWPTGPGTSTRLRINLVALAITDAVIMGSMMSIGAVLILYTKYMFDWDTFEISVFISGLSSIRVIVLLGVFPLINYWFRIRPRRRRERETGQAYVEKTSGADRVDIWVLRAALLSDTLGAVGYALSRSQPLFVLSGMVTAVGGLGSATIQSAITKHVPPSSVGQVLGAVGMLNALLRVVGPVLFNGAYAMTVKTFPQAVFVMLLGLFSLGLLATFVVRPHAPHKTIATIMILRLASRQPPPFPAHKVLVTPATQRFSMSTSADAAEIKFGPFPVTKQVFLKTQHSFGVVNLKPILPGHVLVCPLQPHRRLTDLSGAETADLFATVQRVQRMLSCVYFQTDRPEDGGSFTVAVQDGPESGQTVPHVHVHVIPRVAEDMGEGEAVDEIYVKMASEEANVGGALWDVVSRPKPGGGMPRVEDACRDARKPEDMHAEAEKYKKVLEHM
;
A
#
# COMPACT_ATOMS: atom_id res chain seq x y z
N PRO A 1 13.82 -12.14 0.67
CA PRO A 1 12.88 -11.60 1.68
C PRO A 1 13.49 -10.56 2.65
N LEU A 2 14.43 -10.95 3.54
CA LEU A 2 14.86 -10.10 4.67
C LEU A 2 15.47 -8.73 4.30
N ALA A 3 15.98 -8.54 3.08
CA ALA A 3 16.53 -7.28 2.59
C ALA A 3 15.57 -6.07 2.76
N ILE A 4 14.26 -6.30 2.75
CA ILE A 4 13.25 -5.24 2.95
C ILE A 4 13.30 -4.59 4.35
N LEU A 5 13.90 -5.25 5.34
CA LEU A 5 14.15 -4.70 6.68
C LEU A 5 15.37 -3.76 6.72
N TRP A 6 16.20 -3.77 5.67
CA TRP A 6 17.35 -2.88 5.48
C TRP A 6 17.27 -2.18 4.11
N PRO A 7 16.27 -1.31 3.88
CA PRO A 7 15.99 -0.76 2.55
C PRO A 7 17.16 0.11 2.04
N THR A 8 17.79 -0.33 0.96
CA THR A 8 18.89 0.34 0.27
C THR A 8 18.41 0.99 -1.02
N GLY A 9 18.20 2.31 -0.99
CA GLY A 9 17.84 3.11 -2.16
C GLY A 9 17.73 4.61 -1.86
N PRO A 10 17.47 5.46 -2.87
CA PRO A 10 17.27 6.90 -2.69
C PRO A 10 16.19 7.23 -1.65
N GLY A 11 16.35 8.35 -0.93
CA GLY A 11 15.42 8.79 0.11
C GLY A 11 15.37 7.95 1.41
N THR A 12 15.93 6.74 1.41
CA THR A 12 16.06 5.91 2.63
C THR A 12 17.05 6.55 3.61
N SER A 13 16.71 6.58 4.91
CA SER A 13 17.58 7.16 5.93
C SER A 13 18.19 6.07 6.83
N THR A 14 19.41 6.27 7.30
CA THR A 14 20.04 5.36 8.28
C THR A 14 19.19 5.22 9.54
N ARG A 15 18.45 6.26 9.92
CA ARG A 15 17.48 6.23 11.03
C ARG A 15 16.28 5.33 10.75
N LEU A 16 15.76 5.30 9.52
CA LEU A 16 14.70 4.36 9.12
C LEU A 16 15.18 2.91 9.24
N ARG A 17 16.37 2.59 8.69
CA ARG A 17 16.96 1.25 8.77
C ARG A 17 17.19 0.81 10.22
N ILE A 18 17.74 1.68 11.05
CA ILE A 18 17.93 1.44 12.49
C ILE A 18 16.58 1.22 13.21
N ASN A 19 15.55 2.03 12.94
CA ASN A 19 14.21 1.83 13.50
C ASN A 19 13.61 0.47 13.08
N LEU A 20 13.68 0.10 11.80
CA LEU A 20 13.15 -1.18 11.30
C LEU A 20 13.87 -2.39 11.90
N VAL A 21 15.20 -2.37 11.96
CA VAL A 21 15.99 -3.46 12.59
C VAL A 21 15.70 -3.54 14.09
N ALA A 22 15.65 -2.42 14.81
CA ALA A 22 15.33 -2.42 16.24
C ALA A 22 13.90 -2.94 16.50
N LEU A 23 12.91 -2.55 15.69
CA LEU A 23 11.55 -3.09 15.77
C LEU A 23 11.50 -4.60 15.46
N ALA A 24 12.22 -5.07 14.45
CA ALA A 24 12.28 -6.49 14.10
C ALA A 24 12.97 -7.35 15.18
N ILE A 25 14.06 -6.85 15.79
CA ILE A 25 14.69 -7.48 16.97
C ILE A 25 13.71 -7.53 18.14
N THR A 26 12.92 -6.47 18.34
CA THR A 26 11.94 -6.41 19.43
C THR A 26 10.76 -7.38 19.18
N ASP A 27 10.29 -7.51 17.94
CA ASP A 27 9.24 -8.49 17.58
C ASP A 27 9.74 -9.92 17.80
N ALA A 28 10.97 -10.21 17.35
CA ALA A 28 11.64 -11.48 17.56
C ALA A 28 11.81 -11.84 19.05
N VAL A 29 12.17 -10.87 19.89
CA VAL A 29 12.26 -11.04 21.35
C VAL A 29 10.88 -11.37 21.94
N ILE A 30 9.83 -10.61 21.62
CA ILE A 30 8.51 -10.79 22.20
C ILE A 30 7.87 -12.10 21.71
N MET A 31 7.73 -12.26 20.38
CA MET A 31 7.06 -13.41 19.78
C MET A 31 7.85 -14.70 20.02
N GLY A 32 9.18 -14.67 19.84
CA GLY A 32 10.04 -15.83 20.09
C GLY A 32 9.96 -16.29 21.54
N SER A 33 10.02 -15.38 22.51
CA SER A 33 9.88 -15.72 23.93
C SER A 33 8.48 -16.27 24.25
N MET A 34 7.41 -15.60 23.79
CA MET A 34 6.03 -16.03 24.01
C MET A 34 5.72 -17.43 23.44
N MET A 35 6.29 -17.77 22.28
CA MET A 35 6.12 -19.10 21.66
C MET A 35 6.95 -20.19 22.35
N SER A 36 8.10 -19.84 22.92
CA SER A 36 9.06 -20.83 23.45
C SER A 36 8.83 -21.17 24.91
N ILE A 37 8.46 -20.18 25.74
CA ILE A 37 8.37 -20.34 27.19
C ILE A 37 7.17 -21.20 27.64
N GLY A 38 6.16 -21.39 26.78
CA GLY A 38 4.91 -22.07 27.14
C GLY A 38 5.08 -23.52 27.62
N ALA A 39 5.89 -24.32 26.92
CA ALA A 39 6.18 -25.69 27.34
C ALA A 39 7.00 -25.74 28.64
N VAL A 40 7.98 -24.84 28.77
CA VAL A 40 8.83 -24.73 29.96
C VAL A 40 8.03 -24.29 31.19
N LEU A 41 7.04 -23.39 31.05
CA LEU A 41 6.15 -23.00 32.15
C LEU A 41 5.41 -24.20 32.73
N ILE A 42 4.80 -25.03 31.87
CA ILE A 42 4.06 -26.24 32.27
C ILE A 42 4.97 -27.21 33.03
N LEU A 43 6.17 -27.48 32.50
CA LEU A 43 7.15 -28.35 33.13
C LEU A 43 7.70 -27.78 34.45
N TYR A 44 7.92 -26.46 34.52
CA TYR A 44 8.37 -25.77 35.73
C TYR A 44 7.30 -25.79 36.82
N THR A 45 6.02 -25.53 36.50
CA THR A 45 4.96 -25.52 37.50
C THR A 45 4.68 -26.91 38.08
N LYS A 46 4.74 -27.97 37.26
CA LYS A 46 4.64 -29.33 37.80
C LYS A 46 5.88 -29.70 38.64
N TYR A 47 7.09 -29.34 38.21
CA TYR A 47 8.31 -29.67 38.96
C TYR A 47 8.47 -28.91 40.28
N MET A 48 8.14 -27.61 40.31
CA MET A 48 8.39 -26.73 41.47
C MET A 48 7.20 -26.59 42.42
N PHE A 49 5.98 -26.81 41.95
CA PHE A 49 4.75 -26.55 42.71
C PHE A 49 3.75 -27.71 42.71
N ASP A 50 4.09 -28.83 42.06
CA ASP A 50 3.26 -30.03 41.86
C ASP A 50 1.88 -29.78 41.23
N TRP A 51 1.68 -28.63 40.57
CA TRP A 51 0.42 -28.25 39.91
C TRP A 51 -0.04 -29.28 38.87
N ASP A 52 -1.29 -29.71 38.95
CA ASP A 52 -1.90 -30.59 37.96
C ASP A 52 -2.49 -29.81 36.78
N THR A 53 -3.04 -30.55 35.82
CA THR A 53 -3.64 -30.02 34.59
C THR A 53 -4.69 -28.94 34.87
N PHE A 54 -5.38 -28.99 36.01
CA PHE A 54 -6.38 -27.99 36.39
C PHE A 54 -5.75 -26.63 36.75
N GLU A 55 -4.80 -26.59 37.68
CA GLU A 55 -4.09 -25.37 38.10
C GLU A 55 -3.36 -24.74 36.92
N ILE A 56 -2.72 -25.57 36.09
CA ILE A 56 -2.04 -25.16 34.86
C ILE A 56 -3.03 -24.53 33.86
N SER A 57 -4.24 -25.11 33.72
CA SER A 57 -5.28 -24.56 32.85
C SER A 57 -5.88 -23.25 33.38
N VAL A 58 -6.07 -23.13 34.71
CA VAL A 58 -6.50 -21.89 35.37
C VAL A 58 -5.45 -20.79 35.21
N PHE A 59 -4.16 -21.12 35.36
CA PHE A 59 -3.07 -20.17 35.14
C PHE A 59 -3.00 -19.70 33.67
N ILE A 60 -2.97 -20.62 32.70
CA ILE A 60 -2.87 -20.29 31.27
C ILE A 60 -4.10 -19.51 30.76
N SER A 61 -5.30 -19.84 31.24
CA SER A 61 -6.52 -19.09 30.94
C SER A 61 -6.53 -17.70 31.59
N GLY A 62 -5.97 -17.53 32.79
CA GLY A 62 -5.72 -16.22 33.41
C GLY A 62 -4.78 -15.34 32.57
N LEU A 63 -3.62 -15.87 32.16
CA LEU A 63 -2.68 -15.18 31.26
C LEU A 63 -3.35 -14.73 29.95
N SER A 64 -4.19 -15.61 29.39
CA SER A 64 -4.92 -15.37 28.14
C SER A 64 -6.01 -14.32 28.33
N SER A 65 -6.74 -14.36 29.45
CA SER A 65 -7.79 -13.39 29.78
C SER A 65 -7.22 -11.98 29.94
N ILE A 66 -6.07 -11.82 30.61
CA ILE A 66 -5.38 -10.52 30.69
C ILE A 66 -4.98 -10.03 29.31
N ARG A 67 -4.36 -10.88 28.46
CA ARG A 67 -4.02 -10.51 27.08
C ARG A 67 -5.23 -10.03 26.28
N VAL A 68 -6.39 -10.69 26.41
CA VAL A 68 -7.64 -10.28 25.75
C VAL A 68 -8.16 -8.94 26.28
N ILE A 69 -8.24 -8.75 27.60
CA ILE A 69 -8.67 -7.49 28.23
C ILE A 69 -7.75 -6.33 27.82
N VAL A 70 -6.44 -6.59 27.75
CA VAL A 70 -5.42 -5.61 27.41
C VAL A 70 -5.45 -5.26 25.91
N LEU A 71 -5.61 -6.24 25.02
CA LEU A 71 -5.64 -6.01 23.56
C LEU A 71 -6.98 -5.49 23.03
N LEU A 72 -8.11 -5.85 23.65
CA LEU A 72 -9.45 -5.43 23.20
C LEU A 72 -10.06 -4.29 24.03
N GLY A 73 -9.64 -4.12 25.29
CA GLY A 73 -10.08 -3.01 26.16
C GLY A 73 -9.05 -1.89 26.24
N VAL A 74 -7.86 -2.18 26.76
CA VAL A 74 -6.84 -1.16 27.06
C VAL A 74 -6.25 -0.55 25.79
N PHE A 75 -5.86 -1.36 24.79
CA PHE A 75 -5.23 -0.85 23.57
C PHE A 75 -6.16 0.04 22.73
N PRO A 76 -7.45 -0.30 22.50
CA PRO A 76 -8.38 0.61 21.81
C PRO A 76 -8.67 1.88 22.62
N LEU A 77 -8.70 1.81 23.96
CA LEU A 77 -8.86 2.99 24.81
C LEU A 77 -7.66 3.95 24.73
N ILE A 78 -6.42 3.43 24.73
CA ILE A 78 -5.21 4.22 24.49
C ILE A 78 -5.26 4.87 23.10
N ASN A 79 -5.60 4.10 22.05
CA ASN A 79 -5.76 4.63 20.69
C ASN A 79 -6.86 5.72 20.62
N TYR A 80 -7.98 5.53 21.33
CA TYR A 80 -9.05 6.52 21.39
C TYR A 80 -8.58 7.83 22.02
N TRP A 81 -7.95 7.77 23.20
CA TRP A 81 -7.53 8.97 23.94
C TRP A 81 -6.34 9.70 23.34
N PHE A 82 -5.35 8.99 22.82
CA PHE A 82 -4.10 9.59 22.33
C PHE A 82 -4.02 9.77 20.80
N ARG A 83 -4.87 9.08 20.01
CA ARG A 83 -4.92 9.26 18.54
C ARG A 83 -6.26 9.81 18.06
N ILE A 84 -7.38 9.13 18.35
CA ILE A 84 -8.68 9.46 17.73
C ILE A 84 -9.26 10.78 18.27
N ARG A 85 -9.30 10.98 19.60
CA ARG A 85 -9.84 12.19 20.22
C ARG A 85 -9.04 13.45 19.83
N PRO A 86 -7.69 13.45 19.78
CA PRO A 86 -6.92 14.58 19.26
C PRO A 86 -7.08 14.82 17.76
N ARG A 87 -7.19 13.77 16.91
CA ARG A 87 -7.49 13.91 15.48
C ARG A 87 -8.85 14.59 15.26
N ARG A 88 -9.92 14.04 15.84
CA ARG A 88 -11.29 14.59 15.75
C ARG A 88 -11.41 16.01 16.32
N ARG A 89 -10.61 16.36 17.34
CA ARG A 89 -10.54 17.73 17.85
C ARG A 89 -9.94 18.67 16.81
N ARG A 90 -8.78 18.32 16.22
CA ARG A 90 -8.14 19.13 15.17
C ARG A 90 -8.99 19.29 13.92
N GLU A 91 -9.64 18.23 13.46
CA GLU A 91 -10.54 18.26 12.29
C GLU A 91 -11.70 19.25 12.50
N ARG A 92 -12.24 19.34 13.73
CA ARG A 92 -13.25 20.35 14.12
C ARG A 92 -12.68 21.76 14.24
N GLU A 93 -11.43 21.91 14.65
CA GLU A 93 -10.76 23.21 14.84
C GLU A 93 -10.20 23.80 13.55
N THR A 94 -9.89 22.99 12.53
CA THR A 94 -9.30 23.45 11.25
C THR A 94 -10.18 23.24 10.03
N GLY A 95 -11.24 22.43 10.12
CA GLY A 95 -12.12 22.09 8.98
C GLY A 95 -11.46 21.24 7.89
N GLN A 96 -10.21 20.79 8.09
CA GLN A 96 -9.46 19.99 7.13
C GLN A 96 -9.42 18.51 7.56
N ALA A 97 -9.70 17.60 6.61
CA ALA A 97 -9.59 16.16 6.84
C ALA A 97 -8.14 15.74 7.11
N TYR A 98 -7.93 14.81 8.05
CA TYR A 98 -6.59 14.33 8.38
C TYR A 98 -6.00 13.43 7.28
N VAL A 99 -5.02 13.95 6.54
CA VAL A 99 -4.21 13.14 5.60
C VAL A 99 -3.11 12.40 6.37
N GLU A 100 -3.20 11.07 6.40
CA GLU A 100 -2.25 10.21 7.12
C GLU A 100 -0.93 10.07 6.35
N LYS A 101 0.04 10.93 6.68
CA LYS A 101 1.41 10.86 6.17
C LYS A 101 2.14 9.64 6.75
N THR A 102 2.96 8.98 5.93
CA THR A 102 3.86 7.86 6.30
C THR A 102 4.95 8.32 7.27
N SER A 103 4.56 8.51 8.52
CA SER A 103 5.33 9.20 9.55
C SER A 103 6.08 8.26 10.50
N GLY A 104 6.17 6.96 10.19
CA GLY A 104 6.84 5.97 11.03
C GLY A 104 6.17 5.76 12.39
N ALA A 105 6.88 5.12 13.30
CA ALA A 105 6.46 4.97 14.68
C ALA A 105 6.17 6.34 15.32
N ASP A 106 4.94 6.51 15.83
CA ASP A 106 4.55 7.72 16.55
C ASP A 106 5.00 7.65 18.02
N ARG A 107 4.80 8.74 18.78
CA ARG A 107 5.21 8.76 20.19
C ARG A 107 4.40 7.79 21.06
N VAL A 108 3.16 7.48 20.68
CA VAL A 108 2.29 6.55 21.40
C VAL A 108 2.76 5.11 21.15
N ASP A 109 3.17 4.75 19.93
CA ASP A 109 3.76 3.43 19.64
C ASP A 109 4.95 3.16 20.56
N ILE A 110 5.89 4.10 20.64
CA ILE A 110 7.14 3.91 21.40
C ILE A 110 6.87 3.86 22.91
N TRP A 111 5.93 4.66 23.43
CA TRP A 111 5.56 4.60 24.86
C TRP A 111 4.80 3.32 25.22
N VAL A 112 3.85 2.87 24.40
CA VAL A 112 3.11 1.62 24.64
C VAL A 112 4.06 0.41 24.55
N LEU A 113 4.94 0.38 23.55
CA LEU A 113 5.93 -0.69 23.40
C LEU A 113 6.92 -0.75 24.58
N ARG A 114 7.38 0.41 25.08
CA ARG A 114 8.23 0.47 26.28
C ARG A 114 7.50 0.04 27.54
N ALA A 115 6.23 0.43 27.71
CA ALA A 115 5.42 0.01 28.86
C ALA A 115 5.16 -1.51 28.84
N ALA A 116 4.91 -2.08 27.65
CA ALA A 116 4.76 -3.52 27.45
C ALA A 116 6.02 -4.29 27.86
N LEU A 117 7.19 -3.93 27.28
CA LEU A 117 8.46 -4.58 27.58
C LEU A 117 8.96 -4.35 29.01
N LEU A 118 8.60 -3.22 29.64
CA LEU A 118 8.84 -3.02 31.07
C LEU A 118 8.00 -3.98 31.90
N SER A 119 6.75 -4.24 31.53
CA SER A 119 5.92 -5.30 32.14
C SER A 119 6.52 -6.70 31.94
N ASP A 120 6.94 -7.04 30.72
CA ASP A 120 7.62 -8.31 30.44
C ASP A 120 8.91 -8.47 31.27
N THR A 121 9.71 -7.42 31.38
CA THR A 121 10.96 -7.39 32.16
C THR A 121 10.68 -7.56 33.65
N LEU A 122 9.73 -6.81 34.22
CA LEU A 122 9.33 -6.92 35.63
C LEU A 122 8.72 -8.29 35.94
N GLY A 123 7.91 -8.82 35.04
CA GLY A 123 7.34 -10.17 35.13
C GLY A 123 8.42 -11.26 35.08
N ALA A 124 9.45 -11.12 34.24
CA ALA A 124 10.58 -12.05 34.19
C ALA A 124 11.49 -11.96 35.43
N VAL A 125 11.72 -10.76 36.01
CA VAL A 125 12.34 -10.62 37.34
C VAL A 125 11.51 -11.37 38.38
N GLY A 126 10.19 -11.18 38.38
CA GLY A 126 9.27 -11.86 39.26
C GLY A 126 9.36 -13.38 39.16
N TYR A 127 9.27 -13.93 37.95
CA TYR A 127 9.45 -15.37 37.69
C TYR A 127 10.81 -15.88 38.21
N ALA A 128 11.91 -15.21 37.89
CA ALA A 128 13.26 -15.64 38.26
C ALA A 128 13.53 -15.61 39.79
N LEU A 129 12.85 -14.74 40.53
CA LEU A 129 12.97 -14.64 41.99
C LEU A 129 11.92 -15.46 42.76
N SER A 130 10.78 -15.74 42.12
CA SER A 130 9.63 -16.39 42.77
C SER A 130 9.92 -17.83 43.22
N ARG A 131 9.63 -18.08 44.51
CA ARG A 131 9.67 -19.42 45.14
C ARG A 131 8.31 -19.84 45.71
N SER A 132 7.28 -18.99 45.60
CA SER A 132 5.93 -19.25 46.07
C SER A 132 4.92 -19.10 44.92
N GLN A 133 3.90 -19.95 44.93
CA GLN A 133 2.89 -20.02 43.88
C GLN A 133 2.19 -18.67 43.61
N PRO A 134 1.76 -17.87 44.62
CA PRO A 134 1.07 -16.60 44.36
C PRO A 134 1.96 -15.55 43.69
N LEU A 135 3.26 -15.50 44.03
CA LEU A 135 4.20 -14.59 43.38
C LEU A 135 4.51 -15.02 41.94
N PHE A 136 4.61 -16.33 41.68
CA PHE A 136 4.76 -16.86 40.33
C PHE A 136 3.55 -16.54 39.46
N VAL A 137 2.33 -16.76 39.97
CA VAL A 137 1.07 -16.38 39.29
C VAL A 137 1.06 -14.88 38.98
N LEU A 138 1.30 -14.03 39.97
CA LEU A 138 1.31 -12.57 39.81
C LEU A 138 2.36 -12.12 38.77
N SER A 139 3.55 -12.71 38.79
CA SER A 139 4.62 -12.43 37.82
C SER A 139 4.18 -12.76 36.39
N GLY A 140 3.48 -13.88 36.20
CA GLY A 140 2.84 -14.22 34.94
C GLY A 140 1.76 -13.23 34.52
N MET A 141 0.88 -12.82 35.44
CA MET A 141 -0.17 -11.84 35.16
C MET A 141 0.39 -10.46 34.77
N VAL A 142 1.52 -10.04 35.34
CA VAL A 142 2.27 -8.85 34.89
C VAL A 142 2.86 -9.06 33.50
N THR A 143 3.53 -10.19 33.25
CA THR A 143 4.06 -10.55 31.92
C THR A 143 2.95 -10.58 30.84
N ALA A 144 1.73 -10.98 31.18
CA ALA A 144 0.62 -11.05 30.24
C ALA A 144 0.24 -9.68 29.63
N VAL A 145 0.52 -8.57 30.32
CA VAL A 145 0.31 -7.20 29.82
C VAL A 145 1.28 -6.85 28.67
N GLY A 146 2.45 -7.50 28.62
CA GLY A 146 3.45 -7.34 27.56
C GLY A 146 2.96 -7.68 26.15
N GLY A 147 1.84 -8.41 26.03
CA GLY A 147 1.17 -8.70 24.75
C GLY A 147 0.79 -7.46 23.93
N LEU A 148 0.72 -6.26 24.53
CA LEU A 148 0.61 -4.98 23.80
C LEU A 148 1.76 -4.75 22.81
N GLY A 149 2.96 -5.23 23.13
CA GLY A 149 4.19 -4.90 22.42
C GLY A 149 4.15 -5.36 20.96
N SER A 150 3.76 -6.61 20.70
CA SER A 150 3.68 -7.15 19.34
C SER A 150 2.66 -6.41 18.47
N ALA A 151 1.42 -6.22 18.94
CA ALA A 151 0.40 -5.44 18.23
C ALA A 151 0.88 -4.00 17.93
N THR A 152 1.64 -3.41 18.85
CA THR A 152 2.22 -2.07 18.67
C THR A 152 3.37 -2.08 17.66
N ILE A 153 4.23 -3.10 17.65
CA ILE A 153 5.32 -3.23 16.67
C ILE A 153 4.76 -3.41 15.26
N GLN A 154 3.75 -4.25 15.06
CA GLN A 154 3.13 -4.43 13.74
C GLN A 154 2.51 -3.10 13.23
N SER A 155 1.92 -2.30 14.12
CA SER A 155 1.46 -0.93 13.78
C SER A 155 2.62 0.04 13.51
N ALA A 156 3.73 -0.04 14.25
CA ALA A 156 4.90 0.82 14.07
C ALA A 156 5.69 0.52 12.78
N ILE A 157 5.86 -0.76 12.44
CA ILE A 157 6.55 -1.23 11.22
C ILE A 157 5.75 -0.80 9.98
N THR A 158 4.44 -1.02 9.97
CA THR A 158 3.59 -0.65 8.82
C THR A 158 3.55 0.86 8.56
N LYS A 159 3.63 1.71 9.59
CA LYS A 159 3.78 3.18 9.42
C LYS A 159 5.14 3.62 8.87
N HIS A 160 6.18 2.79 8.97
CA HIS A 160 7.54 3.09 8.51
C HIS A 160 7.78 2.79 7.03
N VAL A 161 6.82 2.14 6.36
CA VAL A 161 6.98 1.51 5.04
C VAL A 161 5.90 2.07 4.10
N PRO A 162 6.19 2.32 2.80
CA PRO A 162 5.16 2.75 1.85
C PRO A 162 4.09 1.64 1.66
N PRO A 163 2.81 1.98 1.43
CA PRO A 163 1.72 1.00 1.34
C PRO A 163 1.98 -0.16 0.36
N SER A 164 2.66 0.11 -0.76
CA SER A 164 3.06 -0.89 -1.77
C SER A 164 4.01 -1.97 -1.25
N SER A 165 4.81 -1.70 -0.21
CA SER A 165 5.79 -2.64 0.35
C SER A 165 5.37 -3.25 1.68
N VAL A 166 4.21 -2.87 2.24
CA VAL A 166 3.71 -3.38 3.54
C VAL A 166 3.63 -4.91 3.56
N GLY A 167 3.07 -5.53 2.51
CA GLY A 167 2.96 -6.99 2.41
C GLY A 167 4.32 -7.70 2.40
N GLN A 168 5.33 -7.11 1.76
CA GLN A 168 6.69 -7.67 1.73
C GLN A 168 7.36 -7.64 3.11
N VAL A 169 7.16 -6.55 3.87
CA VAL A 169 7.72 -6.40 5.22
C VAL A 169 7.00 -7.32 6.21
N LEU A 170 5.67 -7.41 6.15
CA LEU A 170 4.91 -8.36 6.97
C LEU A 170 5.29 -9.81 6.65
N GLY A 171 5.54 -10.14 5.38
CA GLY A 171 6.09 -11.45 4.98
C GLY A 171 7.48 -11.73 5.53
N ALA A 172 8.38 -10.73 5.53
CA ALA A 172 9.73 -10.86 6.10
C ALA A 172 9.70 -11.05 7.63
N VAL A 173 8.84 -10.32 8.35
CA VAL A 173 8.64 -10.49 9.80
C VAL A 173 7.97 -11.83 10.11
N GLY A 174 6.98 -12.25 9.29
CA GLY A 174 6.35 -13.56 9.38
C GLY A 174 7.35 -14.72 9.21
N MET A 175 8.31 -14.59 8.30
CA MET A 175 9.40 -15.56 8.12
C MET A 175 10.29 -15.66 9.37
N LEU A 176 10.66 -14.53 10.00
CA LEU A 176 11.43 -14.54 11.25
C LEU A 176 10.66 -15.22 12.38
N ASN A 177 9.38 -14.91 12.54
CA ASN A 177 8.54 -15.53 13.57
C ASN A 177 8.28 -17.03 13.31
N ALA A 178 8.21 -17.46 12.04
CA ALA A 178 8.14 -18.89 11.70
C ALA A 178 9.43 -19.64 12.08
N LEU A 179 10.61 -19.04 11.84
CA LEU A 179 11.89 -19.60 12.28
C LEU A 179 11.98 -19.71 13.81
N LEU A 180 11.58 -18.64 14.52
CA LEU A 180 11.57 -18.61 15.99
C LEU A 180 10.62 -19.63 16.60
N ARG A 181 9.47 -19.91 15.95
CA ARG A 181 8.53 -20.97 16.36
C ARG A 181 9.16 -22.36 16.36
N VAL A 182 10.17 -22.61 15.53
CA VAL A 182 10.89 -23.90 15.46
C VAL A 182 12.10 -23.91 16.38
N VAL A 183 12.96 -22.90 16.28
CA VAL A 183 14.25 -22.85 17.01
C VAL A 183 14.06 -22.53 18.49
N GLY A 184 13.14 -21.62 18.80
CA GLY A 184 12.93 -21.11 20.16
C GLY A 184 12.55 -22.18 21.19
N PRO A 185 11.51 -23.01 20.94
CA PRO A 185 11.15 -24.11 21.86
C PRO A 185 12.30 -25.11 22.07
N VAL A 186 13.13 -25.37 21.06
CA VAL A 186 14.31 -26.25 21.19
C VAL A 186 15.33 -25.63 22.14
N LEU A 187 15.64 -24.34 22.00
CA LEU A 187 16.57 -23.63 22.89
C LEU A 187 16.05 -23.55 24.32
N PHE A 188 14.78 -23.19 24.53
CA PHE A 188 14.18 -23.05 25.86
C PHE A 188 13.99 -24.40 26.57
N ASN A 189 13.49 -25.44 25.89
CA ASN A 189 13.37 -26.77 26.47
C ASN A 189 14.74 -27.42 26.71
N GLY A 190 15.71 -27.22 25.81
CA GLY A 190 17.08 -27.71 25.97
C GLY A 190 17.78 -27.06 27.16
N ALA A 191 17.68 -25.73 27.30
CA ALA A 191 18.17 -25.01 28.48
C ALA A 191 17.51 -25.53 29.77
N TYR A 192 16.18 -25.69 29.79
CA TYR A 192 15.47 -26.23 30.95
C TYR A 192 15.94 -27.65 31.32
N ALA A 193 16.03 -28.55 30.33
CA ALA A 193 16.45 -29.94 30.56
C ALA A 193 17.87 -30.04 31.16
N MET A 194 18.77 -29.12 30.80
CA MET A 194 20.12 -29.04 31.37
C MET A 194 20.14 -28.42 32.78
N THR A 195 19.32 -27.41 33.08
CA THR A 195 19.40 -26.67 34.35
C THR A 195 18.39 -27.09 35.41
N VAL A 196 17.33 -27.83 35.09
CA VAL A 196 16.22 -28.15 36.02
C VAL A 196 16.67 -28.78 37.35
N LYS A 197 17.75 -29.57 37.36
CA LYS A 197 18.27 -30.21 38.58
C LYS A 197 19.14 -29.32 39.47
N THR A 198 19.62 -28.18 38.96
CA THR A 198 20.61 -27.33 39.65
C THR A 198 20.14 -25.89 39.82
N PHE A 199 19.51 -25.33 38.79
CA PHE A 199 18.90 -23.99 38.80
C PHE A 199 17.67 -23.97 37.88
N PRO A 200 16.49 -24.40 38.36
CA PRO A 200 15.24 -24.40 37.61
C PRO A 200 14.87 -23.04 36.99
N GLN A 201 15.23 -21.95 37.66
CA GLN A 201 14.90 -20.58 37.26
C GLN A 201 15.81 -20.02 36.15
N ALA A 202 16.84 -20.74 35.70
CA ALA A 202 17.78 -20.25 34.67
C ALA A 202 17.07 -19.79 33.38
N VAL A 203 16.00 -20.48 32.99
CA VAL A 203 15.16 -20.11 31.84
C VAL A 203 14.46 -18.76 31.98
N PHE A 204 14.12 -18.35 33.21
CA PHE A 204 13.53 -17.05 33.48
C PHE A 204 14.58 -15.95 33.58
N VAL A 205 15.82 -16.28 33.98
CA VAL A 205 16.97 -15.37 33.86
C VAL A 205 17.33 -15.13 32.38
N MET A 206 17.26 -16.18 31.54
CA MET A 206 17.42 -16.05 30.08
C MET A 206 16.29 -15.20 29.47
N LEU A 207 15.04 -15.45 29.87
CA LEU A 207 13.88 -14.65 29.47
C LEU A 207 14.02 -13.17 29.86
N LEU A 208 14.49 -12.89 31.09
CA LEU A 208 14.79 -11.56 31.58
C LEU A 208 15.88 -10.88 30.74
N GLY A 209 16.94 -11.60 30.37
CA GLY A 209 17.99 -11.10 29.47
C GLY A 209 17.45 -10.73 28.10
N LEU A 210 16.59 -11.57 27.51
CA LEU A 210 15.95 -11.32 26.21
C LEU A 210 15.02 -10.09 26.26
N PHE A 211 14.12 -10.00 27.24
CA PHE A 211 13.24 -8.84 27.39
C PHE A 211 14.01 -7.55 27.71
N SER A 212 15.09 -7.63 28.50
CA SER A 212 15.99 -6.49 28.74
C SER A 212 16.66 -6.02 27.45
N LEU A 213 17.13 -6.95 26.60
CA LEU A 213 17.69 -6.63 25.28
C LEU A 213 16.65 -5.98 24.34
N GLY A 214 15.43 -6.51 24.32
CA GLY A 214 14.31 -5.92 23.58
C GLY A 214 13.98 -4.51 24.07
N LEU A 215 13.85 -4.31 25.37
CA LEU A 215 13.63 -3.01 26.00
C LEU A 215 14.73 -2.01 25.64
N LEU A 216 16.01 -2.42 25.71
CA LEU A 216 17.16 -1.62 25.30
C LEU A 216 17.11 -1.24 23.81
N ALA A 217 16.73 -2.15 22.91
CA ALA A 217 16.56 -1.86 21.50
C ALA A 217 15.52 -0.75 21.26
N THR A 218 14.44 -0.68 22.05
CA THR A 218 13.43 0.39 21.92
C THR A 218 13.97 1.80 22.24
N PHE A 219 15.07 1.95 22.99
CA PHE A 219 15.70 3.26 23.22
C PHE A 219 16.39 3.81 21.97
N VAL A 220 16.79 2.93 21.04
CA VAL A 220 17.36 3.29 19.75
C VAL A 220 16.28 3.78 18.78
N VAL A 221 15.06 3.22 18.86
CA VAL A 221 13.89 3.62 18.05
C VAL A 221 13.53 5.08 18.36
N ARG A 222 13.58 5.95 17.33
CA ARG A 222 13.19 7.36 17.45
C ARG A 222 11.80 7.62 16.85
N PRO A 223 10.95 8.41 17.53
CA PRO A 223 9.64 8.76 17.00
C PRO A 223 9.78 9.60 15.74
N HIS A 224 8.93 9.33 14.75
CA HIS A 224 8.86 10.10 13.51
C HIS A 224 10.19 10.17 12.76
N ALA A 225 10.94 9.06 12.67
CA ALA A 225 12.07 8.96 11.74
C ALA A 225 11.49 8.94 10.30
N PRO A 226 11.61 10.03 9.52
CA PRO A 226 10.86 10.17 8.29
C PRO A 226 11.58 9.46 7.14
N HIS A 227 10.80 9.00 6.15
CA HIS A 227 11.32 8.94 4.79
C HIS A 227 11.68 10.39 4.39
N LYS A 228 12.89 10.63 3.88
CA LYS A 228 13.31 12.01 3.54
C LYS A 228 12.71 12.43 2.19
N THR A 229 11.41 12.69 2.16
CA THR A 229 10.81 13.47 1.06
C THR A 229 11.33 14.90 1.17
N ILE A 230 12.12 15.31 0.17
CA ILE A 230 12.96 16.52 0.17
C ILE A 230 12.17 17.79 0.57
N ALA A 231 10.90 17.88 0.15
CA ALA A 231 9.95 18.95 0.45
C ALA A 231 9.90 19.37 1.94
N THR A 232 10.11 18.47 2.90
CA THR A 232 9.91 18.75 4.34
C THR A 232 10.84 19.85 4.88
N ILE A 233 12.07 19.94 4.36
CA ILE A 233 13.05 20.95 4.78
C ILE A 233 12.70 22.33 4.18
N MET A 234 12.13 22.36 2.98
CA MET A 234 11.78 23.58 2.26
C MET A 234 10.55 24.27 2.87
N ILE A 235 9.52 23.50 3.23
CA ILE A 235 8.26 24.00 3.83
C ILE A 235 8.52 24.76 5.15
N LEU A 236 9.44 24.29 5.98
CA LEU A 236 9.77 24.92 7.27
C LEU A 236 10.47 26.28 7.14
N ARG A 237 11.09 26.60 6.00
CA ARG A 237 11.58 27.97 5.71
C ARG A 237 10.46 28.87 5.18
N LEU A 238 9.55 28.33 4.36
CA LEU A 238 8.47 29.09 3.72
C LEU A 238 7.38 29.57 4.69
N ALA A 239 7.13 28.83 5.78
CA ALA A 239 6.13 29.19 6.81
C ALA A 239 6.43 30.49 7.60
N SER A 240 7.54 31.20 7.30
CA SER A 240 7.99 32.42 7.98
C SER A 240 7.42 33.73 7.41
N ARG A 241 6.60 33.68 6.35
CA ARG A 241 6.03 34.89 5.70
C ARG A 241 4.52 34.74 5.52
N GLN A 242 3.75 35.70 6.02
CA GLN A 242 2.32 35.79 5.73
C GLN A 242 2.08 36.20 4.26
N PRO A 243 1.09 35.62 3.57
CA PRO A 243 0.71 36.04 2.23
C PRO A 243 -0.19 37.30 2.26
N PRO A 244 -0.12 38.18 1.24
CA PRO A 244 -1.06 39.28 1.07
C PRO A 244 -2.45 38.78 0.60
N PRO A 245 -3.52 39.58 0.76
CA PRO A 245 -4.86 39.21 0.30
C PRO A 245 -4.97 39.25 -1.24
N PHE A 246 -5.73 38.32 -1.82
CA PHE A 246 -6.04 38.28 -3.24
C PHE A 246 -7.37 39.00 -3.56
N PRO A 247 -7.48 39.72 -4.69
CA PRO A 247 -8.73 40.31 -5.16
C PRO A 247 -9.67 39.26 -5.76
N ALA A 248 -10.98 39.43 -5.57
CA ALA A 248 -11.99 38.52 -6.10
C ALA A 248 -12.37 38.85 -7.56
N HIS A 249 -12.28 37.87 -8.46
CA HIS A 249 -12.85 37.96 -9.80
C HIS A 249 -14.26 37.34 -9.84
N LYS A 250 -15.22 38.08 -10.39
CA LYS A 250 -16.59 37.59 -10.64
C LYS A 250 -16.60 36.70 -11.88
N VAL A 251 -17.10 35.47 -11.75
CA VAL A 251 -17.47 34.63 -12.89
C VAL A 251 -18.85 35.05 -13.38
N LEU A 252 -18.98 35.36 -14.67
CA LEU A 252 -20.28 35.52 -15.33
C LEU A 252 -20.76 34.16 -15.82
N VAL A 253 -22.04 33.84 -15.60
CA VAL A 253 -22.66 32.60 -16.08
C VAL A 253 -23.78 32.96 -17.05
N THR A 254 -23.74 32.40 -18.26
CA THR A 254 -24.83 32.47 -19.25
C THR A 254 -25.41 31.08 -19.50
N PRO A 255 -26.74 30.89 -19.40
CA PRO A 255 -27.39 29.63 -19.72
C PRO A 255 -27.61 29.47 -21.23
N ALA A 256 -27.49 28.24 -21.73
CA ALA A 256 -27.86 27.87 -23.10
C ALA A 256 -28.94 26.78 -23.07
N THR A 257 -30.03 26.97 -23.82
CA THR A 257 -31.26 26.15 -23.71
C THR A 257 -31.74 25.67 -25.07
N GLN A 258 -31.69 24.36 -25.33
CA GLN A 258 -32.43 23.65 -26.39
C GLN A 258 -32.59 22.18 -25.95
N ARG A 259 -33.80 21.68 -25.71
CA ARG A 259 -34.87 21.24 -26.65
C ARG A 259 -34.56 19.88 -27.31
N PHE A 260 -35.28 18.86 -26.85
CA PHE A 260 -35.39 17.55 -27.52
C PHE A 260 -36.34 17.60 -28.72
N SER A 261 -36.15 16.69 -29.68
CA SER A 261 -37.16 16.32 -30.68
C SER A 261 -37.09 14.82 -30.99
N MET A 262 -38.24 14.19 -31.20
CA MET A 262 -38.40 12.92 -31.93
C MET A 262 -38.77 13.22 -33.41
N SER A 263 -38.79 12.27 -34.36
CA SER A 263 -38.30 10.87 -34.34
C SER A 263 -37.13 10.68 -35.36
N THR A 264 -37.07 9.84 -36.41
CA THR A 264 -37.99 8.88 -37.06
C THR A 264 -37.17 7.84 -37.85
N SER A 265 -37.71 6.61 -38.03
CA SER A 265 -37.28 5.56 -38.99
C SER A 265 -35.86 4.97 -38.88
N ALA A 266 -35.78 3.65 -38.92
CA ALA A 266 -34.55 2.88 -38.81
C ALA A 266 -33.57 3.11 -39.97
N ASP A 267 -32.37 3.54 -39.62
CA ASP A 267 -31.13 3.37 -40.40
C ASP A 267 -30.04 2.86 -39.42
N ALA A 268 -28.89 2.40 -39.93
CA ALA A 268 -27.86 1.73 -39.13
C ALA A 268 -27.29 2.64 -38.03
N ALA A 269 -27.78 2.46 -36.80
CA ALA A 269 -27.63 3.42 -35.69
C ALA A 269 -26.20 3.94 -35.50
N GLU A 270 -26.03 5.25 -35.75
CA GLU A 270 -24.76 5.97 -35.76
C GLU A 270 -24.03 5.87 -34.41
N ILE A 271 -22.88 5.18 -34.39
CA ILE A 271 -22.09 4.96 -33.16
C ILE A 271 -21.22 6.19 -32.90
N LYS A 272 -21.30 6.72 -31.69
CA LYS A 272 -20.62 7.97 -31.29
C LYS A 272 -19.67 7.76 -30.13
N PHE A 273 -18.50 8.35 -30.24
CA PHE A 273 -17.53 8.47 -29.16
C PHE A 273 -17.60 9.89 -28.60
N GLY A 274 -18.42 10.08 -27.56
CA GLY A 274 -18.79 11.42 -27.09
C GLY A 274 -19.54 12.18 -28.20
N PRO A 275 -19.08 13.38 -28.62
CA PRO A 275 -19.70 14.12 -29.71
C PRO A 275 -19.34 13.60 -31.12
N PHE A 276 -18.33 12.74 -31.25
CA PHE A 276 -17.76 12.37 -32.55
C PHE A 276 -18.40 11.10 -33.14
N PRO A 277 -18.88 11.11 -34.40
CA PRO A 277 -19.34 9.90 -35.06
C PRO A 277 -18.15 9.02 -35.50
N VAL A 278 -18.19 7.74 -35.13
CA VAL A 278 -17.07 6.79 -35.31
C VAL A 278 -17.48 5.47 -35.97
N THR A 279 -18.69 5.37 -36.51
CA THR A 279 -19.29 4.12 -37.02
C THR A 279 -18.40 3.33 -37.99
N LYS A 280 -17.56 3.99 -38.81
CA LYS A 280 -16.66 3.32 -39.76
C LYS A 280 -15.35 2.81 -39.12
N GLN A 281 -14.97 3.38 -37.98
CA GLN A 281 -13.78 3.06 -37.19
C GLN A 281 -14.07 1.98 -36.13
N VAL A 282 -15.34 1.58 -35.97
CA VAL A 282 -15.77 0.49 -35.08
C VAL A 282 -15.46 -0.86 -35.74
N PHE A 283 -14.77 -1.73 -35.00
CA PHE A 283 -14.40 -3.08 -35.44
C PHE A 283 -15.09 -4.21 -34.67
N LEU A 284 -15.69 -3.89 -33.52
CA LEU A 284 -16.45 -4.84 -32.69
C LEU A 284 -17.67 -4.13 -32.08
N LYS A 285 -18.79 -4.81 -31.99
CA LYS A 285 -20.00 -4.36 -31.27
C LYS A 285 -20.61 -5.53 -30.51
N THR A 286 -21.02 -5.29 -29.27
CA THR A 286 -21.69 -6.25 -28.39
C THR A 286 -23.09 -5.74 -28.02
N GLN A 287 -23.71 -6.27 -26.97
CA GLN A 287 -25.02 -5.82 -26.52
C GLN A 287 -24.94 -4.42 -25.87
N HIS A 288 -23.86 -4.12 -25.15
CA HIS A 288 -23.70 -2.86 -24.41
C HIS A 288 -22.44 -2.07 -24.76
N SER A 289 -21.52 -2.61 -25.58
CA SER A 289 -20.21 -1.99 -25.86
C SER A 289 -19.83 -2.01 -27.34
N PHE A 290 -18.76 -1.27 -27.68
CA PHE A 290 -18.10 -1.32 -28.97
C PHE A 290 -16.58 -1.13 -28.86
N GLY A 291 -15.83 -1.75 -29.77
CA GLY A 291 -14.40 -1.53 -29.96
C GLY A 291 -14.15 -0.61 -31.16
N VAL A 292 -13.34 0.44 -30.97
CA VAL A 292 -13.03 1.47 -31.98
C VAL A 292 -11.52 1.70 -32.06
N VAL A 293 -10.99 1.87 -33.28
CA VAL A 293 -9.56 2.16 -33.47
C VAL A 293 -9.23 3.60 -33.09
N ASN A 294 -8.09 3.82 -32.41
CA ASN A 294 -7.73 5.14 -31.88
C ASN A 294 -7.22 6.08 -33.01
N LEU A 295 -7.68 7.34 -33.03
CA LEU A 295 -7.22 8.38 -33.98
C LEU A 295 -5.73 8.71 -33.81
N LYS A 296 -5.27 8.76 -32.55
CA LYS A 296 -3.87 8.92 -32.17
C LYS A 296 -3.45 7.75 -31.28
N PRO A 297 -3.02 6.61 -31.85
CA PRO A 297 -2.46 5.52 -31.05
C PRO A 297 -1.21 5.97 -30.27
N ILE A 298 -0.84 5.23 -29.23
CA ILE A 298 0.42 5.43 -28.50
C ILE A 298 1.47 4.45 -29.02
N LEU A 299 1.09 3.17 -29.11
CA LEU A 299 1.79 2.12 -29.84
C LEU A 299 0.84 1.55 -30.91
N PRO A 300 1.36 0.87 -31.96
CA PRO A 300 0.53 0.11 -32.90
C PRO A 300 -0.44 -0.83 -32.16
N GLY A 301 -1.67 -0.95 -32.64
CA GLY A 301 -2.70 -1.76 -31.97
C GLY A 301 -3.37 -1.12 -30.74
N HIS A 302 -3.02 0.11 -30.35
CA HIS A 302 -3.81 0.86 -29.36
C HIS A 302 -5.23 1.12 -29.88
N VAL A 303 -6.20 0.44 -29.29
CA VAL A 303 -7.65 0.62 -29.54
C VAL A 303 -8.37 1.05 -28.25
N LEU A 304 -9.62 1.51 -28.41
CA LEU A 304 -10.50 1.87 -27.30
C LEU A 304 -11.70 0.91 -27.26
N VAL A 305 -12.15 0.57 -26.05
CA VAL A 305 -13.41 -0.14 -25.81
C VAL A 305 -14.34 0.76 -24.99
N CYS A 306 -15.54 1.02 -25.51
CA CYS A 306 -16.47 2.02 -24.98
C CYS A 306 -17.87 1.41 -24.81
N PRO A 307 -18.69 1.85 -23.83
CA PRO A 307 -20.10 1.52 -23.80
C PRO A 307 -20.84 2.17 -24.99
N LEU A 308 -21.97 1.58 -25.40
CA LEU A 308 -22.87 2.13 -26.42
C LEU A 308 -23.71 3.31 -25.90
N GLN A 309 -23.96 3.37 -24.59
CA GLN A 309 -24.52 4.54 -23.94
C GLN A 309 -23.39 5.49 -23.50
N PRO A 310 -23.46 6.80 -23.81
CA PRO A 310 -22.37 7.74 -23.58
C PRO A 310 -22.28 8.21 -22.10
N HIS A 311 -22.01 7.25 -21.21
CA HIS A 311 -21.76 7.45 -19.78
C HIS A 311 -20.52 8.31 -19.54
N ARG A 312 -20.55 9.22 -18.55
CA ARG A 312 -19.46 10.18 -18.31
C ARG A 312 -18.43 9.65 -17.31
N ARG A 313 -18.89 8.93 -16.30
CA ARG A 313 -18.07 8.26 -15.28
C ARG A 313 -18.33 6.77 -15.26
N LEU A 314 -17.34 5.99 -14.81
CA LEU A 314 -17.47 4.56 -14.54
C LEU A 314 -18.62 4.23 -13.58
N THR A 315 -18.94 5.16 -12.66
CA THR A 315 -20.05 5.06 -11.71
C THR A 315 -21.44 5.11 -12.35
N ASP A 316 -21.54 5.55 -13.61
CA ASP A 316 -22.83 5.74 -14.30
C ASP A 316 -23.30 4.42 -14.97
N LEU A 317 -22.39 3.45 -15.18
CA LEU A 317 -22.69 2.17 -15.81
C LEU A 317 -23.47 1.25 -14.88
N SER A 318 -24.45 0.53 -15.43
CA SER A 318 -25.05 -0.62 -14.75
C SER A 318 -24.06 -1.79 -14.63
N GLY A 319 -24.38 -2.75 -13.76
CA GLY A 319 -23.59 -3.98 -13.63
C GLY A 319 -23.54 -4.83 -14.91
N ALA A 320 -24.59 -4.78 -15.74
CA ALA A 320 -24.64 -5.46 -17.03
C ALA A 320 -23.72 -4.79 -18.07
N GLU A 321 -23.77 -3.47 -18.17
CA GLU A 321 -22.87 -2.70 -19.05
C GLU A 321 -21.41 -2.84 -18.61
N THR A 322 -21.14 -2.83 -17.30
CA THR A 322 -19.79 -3.01 -16.74
C THR A 322 -19.24 -4.41 -17.06
N ALA A 323 -20.07 -5.45 -16.93
CA ALA A 323 -19.67 -6.82 -17.26
C ALA A 323 -19.41 -7.00 -18.77
N ASP A 324 -20.29 -6.50 -19.63
CA ASP A 324 -20.12 -6.52 -21.09
C ASP A 324 -18.90 -5.70 -21.54
N LEU A 325 -18.63 -4.55 -20.92
CA LEU A 325 -17.44 -3.72 -21.21
C LEU A 325 -16.15 -4.50 -20.97
N PHE A 326 -15.97 -5.08 -19.78
CA PHE A 326 -14.74 -5.82 -19.46
C PHE A 326 -14.66 -7.19 -20.15
N ALA A 327 -15.79 -7.86 -20.46
CA ALA A 327 -15.81 -9.02 -21.33
C ALA A 327 -15.39 -8.66 -22.77
N THR A 328 -15.82 -7.50 -23.27
CA THR A 328 -15.41 -6.96 -24.58
C THR A 328 -13.91 -6.65 -24.58
N VAL A 329 -13.37 -6.03 -23.52
CA VAL A 329 -11.92 -5.81 -23.35
C VAL A 329 -11.15 -7.13 -23.45
N GLN A 330 -11.59 -8.21 -22.77
CA GLN A 330 -10.94 -9.52 -22.91
C GLN A 330 -11.00 -10.08 -24.34
N ARG A 331 -12.12 -9.93 -25.06
CA ARG A 331 -12.21 -10.36 -26.47
C ARG A 331 -11.28 -9.55 -27.37
N VAL A 332 -11.17 -8.24 -27.13
CA VAL A 332 -10.25 -7.35 -27.85
C VAL A 332 -8.79 -7.69 -27.57
N GLN A 333 -8.42 -8.03 -26.33
CA GLN A 333 -7.07 -8.50 -26.00
C GLN A 333 -6.71 -9.80 -26.75
N ARG A 334 -7.63 -10.78 -26.81
CA ARG A 334 -7.40 -12.03 -27.58
C ARG A 334 -7.25 -11.76 -29.09
N MET A 335 -8.05 -10.86 -29.64
CA MET A 335 -7.90 -10.44 -31.05
C MET A 335 -6.54 -9.78 -31.29
N LEU A 336 -6.14 -8.85 -30.43
CA LEU A 336 -4.88 -8.12 -30.58
C LEU A 336 -3.66 -9.03 -30.41
N SER A 337 -3.68 -10.01 -29.50
CA SER A 337 -2.56 -10.94 -29.38
C SER A 337 -2.36 -11.76 -30.66
N CYS A 338 -3.44 -12.27 -31.27
CA CYS A 338 -3.39 -12.94 -32.58
C CYS A 338 -2.90 -12.05 -33.74
N VAL A 339 -2.91 -10.71 -33.60
CA VAL A 339 -2.45 -9.77 -34.64
C VAL A 339 -1.04 -9.21 -34.37
N TYR A 340 -0.63 -9.10 -33.11
CA TYR A 340 0.61 -8.42 -32.71
C TYR A 340 1.66 -9.32 -32.04
N PHE A 341 1.28 -10.48 -31.47
CA PHE A 341 2.20 -11.38 -30.78
C PHE A 341 2.46 -12.63 -31.63
N GLN A 342 3.58 -12.61 -32.35
CA GLN A 342 3.95 -13.63 -33.35
C GLN A 342 4.54 -14.88 -32.69
N THR A 343 3.70 -15.66 -32.01
CA THR A 343 4.11 -16.84 -31.21
C THR A 343 3.09 -17.97 -31.34
N ASP A 344 3.55 -19.22 -31.17
CA ASP A 344 2.70 -20.42 -31.21
C ASP A 344 1.58 -20.41 -30.15
N ARG A 345 1.75 -19.58 -29.11
CA ARG A 345 0.73 -19.23 -28.12
C ARG A 345 0.65 -17.72 -27.96
N PRO A 346 -0.32 -17.05 -28.62
CA PRO A 346 -0.46 -15.60 -28.53
C PRO A 346 -0.65 -15.06 -27.10
N GLU A 347 -1.12 -15.88 -26.17
CA GLU A 347 -1.27 -15.54 -24.75
C GLU A 347 0.07 -15.45 -23.98
N ASP A 348 1.11 -16.14 -24.44
CA ASP A 348 2.47 -16.12 -23.85
C ASP A 348 3.40 -15.10 -24.55
N GLY A 349 3.02 -14.60 -25.74
CA GLY A 349 3.89 -13.80 -26.62
C GLY A 349 3.94 -12.29 -26.39
N GLY A 350 3.34 -11.78 -25.31
CA GLY A 350 3.31 -10.34 -25.04
C GLY A 350 2.56 -9.94 -23.78
N SER A 351 2.18 -8.68 -23.66
CA SER A 351 1.45 -8.14 -22.51
C SER A 351 0.49 -7.02 -22.93
N PHE A 352 -0.35 -6.53 -22.02
CA PHE A 352 -1.27 -5.44 -22.31
C PHE A 352 -1.22 -4.33 -21.27
N THR A 353 -1.19 -3.08 -21.73
CA THR A 353 -1.59 -1.94 -20.89
C THR A 353 -3.09 -1.73 -21.08
N VAL A 354 -3.85 -1.99 -20.02
CA VAL A 354 -5.30 -1.73 -19.94
C VAL A 354 -5.50 -0.58 -18.96
N ALA A 355 -6.07 0.54 -19.41
CA ALA A 355 -6.20 1.76 -18.61
C ALA A 355 -7.54 2.46 -18.82
N VAL A 356 -8.05 3.14 -17.78
CA VAL A 356 -9.27 3.95 -17.84
C VAL A 356 -9.01 5.29 -17.17
N GLN A 357 -9.39 6.39 -17.84
CA GLN A 357 -9.32 7.74 -17.30
C GLN A 357 -10.72 8.21 -16.92
N ASP A 358 -11.05 8.14 -15.63
CA ASP A 358 -12.38 8.48 -15.09
C ASP A 358 -12.50 9.96 -14.70
N GLY A 359 -12.62 10.83 -15.70
CA GLY A 359 -12.86 12.26 -15.54
C GLY A 359 -11.72 13.19 -15.97
N PRO A 360 -12.00 14.47 -16.23
CA PRO A 360 -11.01 15.43 -16.77
C PRO A 360 -9.72 15.53 -15.95
N GLU A 361 -9.83 15.44 -14.62
CA GLU A 361 -8.72 15.51 -13.68
C GLU A 361 -7.77 14.29 -13.78
N SER A 362 -8.21 13.19 -14.40
CA SER A 362 -7.41 11.99 -14.67
C SER A 362 -6.77 11.96 -16.07
N GLY A 363 -6.95 13.03 -16.86
CA GLY A 363 -6.49 13.13 -18.24
C GLY A 363 -7.56 12.91 -19.31
N GLN A 364 -8.78 12.49 -18.93
CA GLN A 364 -9.86 12.17 -19.86
C GLN A 364 -10.23 13.37 -20.75
N THR A 365 -9.93 13.29 -22.06
CA THR A 365 -10.16 14.39 -23.02
C THR A 365 -11.56 14.38 -23.61
N VAL A 366 -12.15 13.19 -23.81
CA VAL A 366 -13.53 13.01 -24.29
C VAL A 366 -14.39 12.52 -23.12
N PRO A 367 -15.47 13.24 -22.72
CA PRO A 367 -16.30 12.90 -21.55
C PRO A 367 -17.27 11.75 -21.87
N HIS A 368 -16.69 10.60 -22.18
CA HIS A 368 -17.33 9.32 -22.43
C HIS A 368 -16.38 8.25 -21.85
N VAL A 369 -16.88 7.30 -21.06
CA VAL A 369 -16.07 6.19 -20.53
C VAL A 369 -15.41 5.42 -21.69
N HIS A 370 -14.10 5.19 -21.60
CA HIS A 370 -13.37 4.34 -22.53
C HIS A 370 -12.21 3.63 -21.84
N VAL A 371 -12.04 2.35 -22.19
CA VAL A 371 -10.90 1.53 -21.78
C VAL A 371 -9.89 1.56 -22.92
N HIS A 372 -8.70 2.10 -22.65
CA HIS A 372 -7.54 1.94 -23.54
C HIS A 372 -7.06 0.50 -23.45
N VAL A 373 -6.89 -0.16 -24.61
CA VAL A 373 -6.26 -1.47 -24.72
C VAL A 373 -5.07 -1.35 -25.66
N ILE A 374 -3.87 -1.52 -25.13
CA ILE A 374 -2.60 -1.33 -25.84
C ILE A 374 -1.81 -2.63 -25.76
N PRO A 375 -1.53 -3.33 -26.89
CA PRO A 375 -0.63 -4.46 -26.89
C PRO A 375 0.79 -3.98 -26.61
N ARG A 376 1.54 -4.79 -25.86
CA ARG A 376 2.90 -4.51 -25.42
C ARG A 376 3.80 -5.69 -25.77
N VAL A 377 4.94 -5.41 -26.40
CA VAL A 377 5.96 -6.41 -26.75
C VAL A 377 7.24 -6.13 -25.96
N ALA A 378 8.16 -7.10 -25.92
CA ALA A 378 9.50 -6.84 -25.40
C ALA A 378 10.14 -5.66 -26.15
N GLU A 379 10.99 -4.89 -25.45
CA GLU A 379 11.75 -3.75 -26.00
C GLU A 379 10.91 -2.54 -26.49
N ASP A 380 9.57 -2.55 -26.35
CA ASP A 380 8.70 -1.45 -26.81
C ASP A 380 8.81 -0.13 -26.03
N MET A 381 9.57 -0.12 -24.93
CA MET A 381 9.97 1.08 -24.16
C MET A 381 11.40 1.54 -24.45
N GLY A 382 12.08 0.93 -25.44
CA GLY A 382 13.46 1.20 -25.82
C GLY A 382 14.49 0.29 -25.14
N GLU A 383 15.73 0.39 -25.60
CA GLU A 383 16.88 -0.36 -25.06
C GLU A 383 17.25 0.14 -23.65
N GLY A 384 16.69 -0.51 -22.62
CA GLY A 384 16.99 -0.26 -21.21
C GLY A 384 16.53 -1.42 -20.34
N GLU A 385 17.40 -1.89 -19.44
CA GLU A 385 17.04 -2.98 -18.53
C GLU A 385 16.02 -2.52 -17.48
N ALA A 386 14.88 -3.23 -17.41
CA ALA A 386 13.71 -3.00 -16.57
C ALA A 386 12.72 -1.89 -17.02
N VAL A 387 11.47 -2.31 -17.21
CA VAL A 387 10.30 -1.48 -17.60
C VAL A 387 9.99 -0.35 -16.59
N ASP A 388 10.52 -0.42 -15.37
CA ASP A 388 10.42 0.63 -14.34
C ASP A 388 11.31 1.86 -14.63
N GLU A 389 12.26 1.81 -15.58
CA GLU A 389 13.17 2.93 -15.85
C GLU A 389 12.46 4.26 -16.12
N ILE A 390 11.27 4.25 -16.74
CA ILE A 390 10.51 5.49 -16.98
C ILE A 390 10.00 6.09 -15.67
N TYR A 391 9.53 5.27 -14.72
CA TYR A 391 9.14 5.74 -13.39
C TYR A 391 10.36 6.19 -12.56
N VAL A 392 11.52 5.54 -12.73
CA VAL A 392 12.79 5.96 -12.12
C VAL A 392 13.26 7.30 -12.70
N LYS A 393 13.17 7.49 -14.02
CA LYS A 393 13.51 8.74 -14.73
C LYS A 393 12.55 9.87 -14.38
N MET A 394 11.24 9.62 -14.32
CA MET A 394 10.25 10.60 -13.82
C MET A 394 10.45 10.97 -12.33
N ALA A 395 11.10 10.10 -11.55
CA ALA A 395 11.49 10.36 -10.17
C ALA A 395 12.94 10.87 -10.01
N SER A 396 13.67 11.09 -11.12
CA SER A 396 15.04 11.60 -11.11
C SER A 396 15.09 13.12 -10.99
N GLU A 397 16.28 13.65 -10.69
CA GLU A 397 16.52 15.09 -10.63
C GLU A 397 16.49 15.76 -12.02
N GLU A 398 16.64 15.00 -13.10
CA GLU A 398 16.62 15.50 -14.49
C GLU A 398 15.18 15.73 -14.98
N ALA A 399 14.22 14.92 -14.53
CA ALA A 399 12.79 15.14 -14.78
C ALA A 399 12.15 16.17 -13.82
N ASN A 400 12.93 16.76 -12.90
CA ASN A 400 12.47 17.81 -12.00
C ASN A 400 12.31 19.16 -12.74
N VAL A 401 11.25 19.28 -13.53
CA VAL A 401 10.92 20.48 -14.34
C VAL A 401 10.79 21.77 -13.52
N GLY A 402 10.66 21.68 -12.20
CA GLY A 402 10.64 22.83 -11.28
C GLY A 402 12.02 23.22 -10.73
N GLY A 403 13.01 22.33 -10.77
CA GLY A 403 14.36 22.56 -10.23
C GLY A 403 15.24 23.39 -11.16
N ALA A 404 15.40 22.94 -12.41
CA ALA A 404 16.31 23.55 -13.39
C ALA A 404 15.98 25.01 -13.80
N LEU A 405 14.83 25.55 -13.35
CA LEU A 405 14.32 26.86 -13.78
C LEU A 405 14.81 28.05 -12.90
N TRP A 406 15.60 27.81 -11.84
CA TRP A 406 15.82 28.82 -10.78
C TRP A 406 17.27 29.20 -10.44
N ASP A 407 18.28 28.45 -10.88
CA ASP A 407 19.63 28.49 -10.28
C ASP A 407 20.67 29.41 -10.97
N VAL A 408 20.26 30.33 -11.86
CA VAL A 408 21.19 31.25 -12.57
C VAL A 408 20.86 32.74 -12.36
N VAL A 409 20.25 33.45 -13.31
CA VAL A 409 20.12 34.93 -13.26
C VAL A 409 18.76 35.45 -13.75
N SER A 410 18.06 36.19 -12.88
CA SER A 410 16.94 37.13 -13.14
C SER A 410 15.69 36.63 -13.90
N ARG A 411 14.53 36.74 -13.23
CA ARG A 411 13.19 36.35 -13.74
C ARG A 411 12.75 37.12 -15.01
N PRO A 412 12.51 36.45 -16.16
CA PRO A 412 11.70 36.99 -17.25
C PRO A 412 10.22 37.07 -16.84
N LYS A 413 9.44 37.97 -17.47
CA LYS A 413 7.98 37.95 -17.34
C LYS A 413 7.43 36.68 -18.01
N PRO A 414 6.44 35.98 -17.44
CA PRO A 414 5.87 34.76 -18.04
C PRO A 414 5.06 35.09 -19.30
N GLY A 415 5.72 35.00 -20.46
CA GLY A 415 5.11 34.98 -21.78
C GLY A 415 5.39 33.64 -22.44
N GLY A 416 4.37 32.80 -22.56
CA GLY A 416 4.49 31.40 -22.96
C GLY A 416 4.12 30.44 -21.82
N GLY A 417 3.03 29.68 -22.01
CA GLY A 417 2.78 28.47 -21.23
C GLY A 417 3.65 27.32 -21.77
N MET A 418 3.84 26.26 -20.99
CA MET A 418 4.44 25.03 -21.53
C MET A 418 3.58 24.52 -22.70
N PRO A 419 4.16 24.18 -23.86
CA PRO A 419 3.44 23.45 -24.89
C PRO A 419 3.03 22.06 -24.36
N ARG A 420 1.89 21.54 -24.84
CA ARG A 420 1.45 20.17 -24.51
C ARG A 420 2.38 19.15 -25.14
N VAL A 421 3.30 18.59 -24.34
CA VAL A 421 4.41 17.73 -24.80
C VAL A 421 3.95 16.43 -25.47
N GLU A 422 2.80 15.88 -25.06
CA GLU A 422 2.40 14.49 -25.39
C GLU A 422 1.57 14.33 -26.68
N ASP A 423 1.20 15.45 -27.32
CA ASP A 423 0.19 15.48 -28.40
C ASP A 423 0.66 16.25 -29.65
N ALA A 424 1.72 17.06 -29.53
CA ALA A 424 2.23 17.93 -30.60
C ALA A 424 3.11 17.21 -31.64
N CYS A 425 3.78 16.11 -31.25
CA CYS A 425 4.64 15.30 -32.13
C CYS A 425 3.96 14.01 -32.62
N ARG A 426 2.64 13.89 -32.45
CA ARG A 426 1.85 12.70 -32.82
C ARG A 426 0.75 13.12 -33.77
N ASP A 427 0.95 12.88 -35.05
CA ASP A 427 -0.03 13.18 -36.09
C ASP A 427 -1.31 12.36 -35.94
N ALA A 428 -2.44 12.91 -36.36
CA ALA A 428 -3.69 12.17 -36.47
C ALA A 428 -3.63 11.25 -37.70
N ARG A 429 -3.99 9.97 -37.54
CA ARG A 429 -4.04 9.02 -38.66
C ARG A 429 -5.12 9.42 -39.68
N LYS A 430 -4.92 9.07 -40.95
CA LYS A 430 -5.92 9.36 -41.98
C LYS A 430 -7.17 8.48 -41.77
N PRO A 431 -8.37 8.97 -42.11
CA PRO A 431 -9.60 8.17 -41.98
C PRO A 431 -9.52 6.82 -42.70
N GLU A 432 -8.87 6.78 -43.86
CA GLU A 432 -8.73 5.59 -44.71
C GLU A 432 -7.89 4.51 -44.01
N ASP A 433 -6.78 4.89 -43.37
CA ASP A 433 -5.92 3.98 -42.60
C ASP A 433 -6.69 3.36 -41.42
N MET A 434 -7.52 4.17 -40.75
CA MET A 434 -8.38 3.72 -39.65
C MET A 434 -9.49 2.79 -40.11
N HIS A 435 -10.07 3.01 -41.30
CA HIS A 435 -11.08 2.10 -41.86
C HIS A 435 -10.44 0.77 -42.26
N ALA A 436 -9.26 0.80 -42.91
CA ALA A 436 -8.52 -0.41 -43.26
C ALA A 436 -8.12 -1.25 -42.02
N GLU A 437 -7.67 -0.59 -40.94
CA GLU A 437 -7.35 -1.26 -39.67
C GLU A 437 -8.61 -1.85 -39.00
N ALA A 438 -9.73 -1.13 -39.00
CA ALA A 438 -11.00 -1.64 -38.47
C ALA A 438 -11.52 -2.86 -39.25
N GLU A 439 -11.44 -2.83 -40.59
CA GLU A 439 -11.79 -3.99 -41.44
C GLU A 439 -10.84 -5.18 -41.25
N LYS A 440 -9.55 -4.95 -40.98
CA LYS A 440 -8.60 -6.01 -40.60
C LYS A 440 -9.05 -6.69 -39.30
N TYR A 441 -9.38 -5.92 -38.27
CA TYR A 441 -9.80 -6.47 -36.97
C TYR A 441 -11.16 -7.19 -37.04
N LYS A 442 -12.12 -6.71 -37.84
CA LYS A 442 -13.39 -7.42 -38.12
C LYS A 442 -13.12 -8.82 -38.65
N LYS A 443 -12.30 -8.93 -39.70
CA LYS A 443 -11.96 -10.22 -40.31
C LYS A 443 -11.29 -11.19 -39.33
N VAL A 444 -10.42 -10.71 -38.45
CA VAL A 444 -9.84 -11.55 -37.39
C VAL A 444 -10.93 -12.03 -36.42
N LEU A 445 -11.85 -11.16 -35.99
CA LEU A 445 -12.97 -11.50 -35.11
C LEU A 445 -14.04 -12.42 -35.75
N GLU A 446 -14.09 -12.51 -37.08
CA GLU A 446 -14.91 -13.49 -37.81
C GLU A 446 -14.31 -14.90 -37.81
N HIS A 447 -13.01 -15.03 -37.52
CA HIS A 447 -12.28 -16.30 -37.43
C HIS A 447 -12.01 -16.71 -35.96
N MET A 448 -12.66 -16.06 -34.97
CA MET A 448 -12.48 -16.25 -33.51
C MET A 448 -13.80 -16.33 -32.73
#